data_AF-A0A248TEQ8-F1
#
_entry.id   AF-A0A248TEQ8-F1
#
_cell.length_a   1.000
_cell.length_b   1.000
_cell.length_c   1.000
_cell.angle_alpha   90.00
_cell.angle_beta   90.00
_cell.angle_gamma   90.00
#
_symmetry.space_group_name_H-M   'P 1'
#
loop_
_entity.id
_entity.type
_entity.pdbx_description
1 polymer ?
#
loop_
_entity_poly.entity_id
_entity_poly.type
_entity_poly.pdbx_seq_one_letter_code
_entity_poly.pdbx_strand_id
1 'polypeptide(L)' 'MRWKLRIPLILLTMGLMSKLYQLFISNGSFFNSLLYIFLTGGVIFILERTGINNQKVHFSFGVQIIIAGILVDYFS' A
#
# COMPACT_ATOMS: atom_id res chain seq x y z
N MET A 1 -23.34 -3.84 3.85
CA MET A 1 -22.95 -3.04 2.66
C MET A 1 -21.68 -3.62 2.05
N ARG A 2 -21.65 -3.77 0.72
CA ARG A 2 -20.50 -4.29 -0.03
C ARG A 2 -19.80 -3.14 -0.75
N TRP A 3 -18.53 -2.91 -0.47
CA TRP A 3 -17.72 -1.82 -1.01
C TRP A 3 -16.60 -2.36 -1.90
N LYS A 4 -16.21 -1.60 -2.92
CA LYS A 4 -15.08 -1.94 -3.80
C LYS A 4 -13.78 -1.71 -3.04
N LEU A 5 -12.89 -2.69 -3.12
CA LEU A 5 -11.60 -2.71 -2.44
C LEU A 5 -10.58 -1.68 -2.95
N ARG A 6 -10.84 -1.03 -4.08
CA ARG A 6 -9.92 -0.08 -4.71
C ARG A 6 -9.35 0.96 -3.74
N ILE A 7 -10.24 1.71 -3.10
CA ILE A 7 -9.87 2.83 -2.23
C ILE A 7 -9.14 2.33 -0.97
N PRO A 8 -9.65 1.32 -0.23
CA PRO A 8 -8.92 0.74 0.89
C PRO A 8 -7.51 0.27 0.56
N LEU A 9 -7.33 -0.41 -0.58
CA LEU A 9 -6.02 -0.91 -0.97
C LEU A 9 -5.04 0.18 -1.36
N ILE A 10 -5.50 1.23 -2.05
CA ILE A 10 -4.63 2.37 -2.37
C ILE A 10 -4.12 3.01 -1.08
N LEU A 11 -4.98 3.23 -0.09
CA LEU A 11 -4.59 3.76 1.22
C LEU A 11 -3.57 2.86 1.94
N LEU A 12 -3.78 1.54 1.92
CA LEU A 12 -2.83 0.59 2.49
C LEU A 12 -1.48 0.63 1.77
N THR A 13 -1.47 0.70 0.44
CA THR A 13 -0.22 0.82 -0.32
C THR A 13 0.51 2.12 -0.02
N MET A 14 -0.20 3.24 0.15
CA MET A 14 0.44 4.51 0.52
C MET A 14 1.12 4.44 1.89
N GLY A 15 0.46 3.89 2.90
CA GLY A 15 1.05 3.73 4.25
C GLY A 15 2.28 2.81 4.25
N LEU A 16 2.23 1.68 3.52
CA LEU A 16 3.39 0.79 3.38
C LEU A 16 4.58 1.46 2.68
N MET A 17 4.29 2.33 1.71
CA MET A 17 5.32 2.97 0.90
C MET A 17 5.98 4.15 1.63
N SER A 18 5.23 4.88 2.46
CA SER A 18 5.79 5.87 3.41
C SER A 18 6.92 5.26 4.25
N LYS A 19 6.66 4.09 4.85
CA LYS A 19 7.65 3.37 5.65
C LYS A 19 8.88 2.95 4.85
N LEU A 20 8.66 2.31 3.69
CA LEU A 20 9.76 1.88 2.83
C LEU A 20 10.61 3.08 2.42
N TYR A 21 9.98 4.20 2.05
CA TYR A 21 10.67 5.44 1.71
C TYR A 21 11.56 5.95 2.85
N GLN A 22 11.07 6.04 4.08
CA GLN A 22 11.86 6.46 5.25
C GLN A 22 13.06 5.54 5.53
N LEU A 23 12.87 4.21 5.46
CA LEU A 23 13.94 3.22 5.61
C LEU A 23 15.04 3.38 4.56
N PHE A 24 14.64 3.62 3.30
CA PHE A 24 15.54 3.66 2.17
C PHE A 24 16.26 5.02 1.99
N ILE A 25 15.69 6.13 2.47
CA ILE A 25 16.32 7.44 2.27
C ILE A 25 17.45 7.76 3.24
N SER A 26 17.49 7.14 4.42
CA SER A 26 18.57 7.37 5.39
C SER A 26 19.97 7.07 4.81
N ASN A 27 20.05 6.23 3.78
CA ASN A 27 21.30 5.79 3.15
C ASN A 27 21.64 6.49 1.82
N GLY A 28 20.91 7.55 1.43
CA GLY A 28 21.31 8.55 0.42
C GLY A 28 21.65 8.07 -1.00
N SER A 29 21.44 6.80 -1.34
CA SER A 29 21.96 6.20 -2.58
C SER A 29 20.92 6.15 -3.70
N PHE A 30 21.33 6.48 -4.93
CA PHE A 30 20.49 6.39 -6.14
C PHE A 30 19.87 4.99 -6.35
N PHE A 31 20.52 3.96 -5.85
CA PHE A 31 19.99 2.59 -5.85
C PHE A 31 18.70 2.44 -5.03
N ASN A 32 18.58 3.18 -3.93
CA ASN A 32 17.45 3.07 -3.01
C ASN A 32 16.17 3.69 -3.57
N SER A 33 16.29 4.78 -4.34
CA SER A 33 15.14 5.36 -5.05
C SER A 33 14.64 4.46 -6.18
N LEU A 34 15.55 3.78 -6.89
CA LEU A 34 15.18 2.79 -7.91
C LEU A 34 14.43 1.59 -7.30
N LEU A 35 14.92 1.10 -6.16
CA LEU A 35 14.30 0.01 -5.40
C LEU A 35 12.89 0.40 -4.90
N TYR A 36 12.73 1.63 -4.44
CA TYR A 36 11.43 2.17 -4.02
C TYR A 36 10.40 2.17 -5.15
N ILE A 37 10.77 2.63 -6.35
CA ILE A 37 9.89 2.66 -7.54
C ILE A 37 9.51 1.25 -7.98
N PHE A 38 10.47 0.31 -7.97
CA PHE A 38 10.20 -1.08 -8.30
C PHE A 38 9.26 -1.77 -7.29
N LEU A 39 9.42 -1.48 -5.99
CA LEU A 39 8.55 -2.02 -4.94
C LEU A 39 7.14 -1.43 -5.01
N THR A 40 6.99 -0.11 -5.15
CA THR A 40 5.69 0.55 -5.33
C THR A 40 4.97 -0.01 -6.57
N GLY A 41 5.65 -0.01 -7.72
CA GLY A 41 5.11 -0.51 -8.97
C GLY A 41 4.76 -2.00 -8.90
N GLY A 42 5.60 -2.82 -8.26
CA GLY A 42 5.38 -4.25 -8.08
C GLY A 42 4.14 -4.56 -7.24
N VAL A 43 3.96 -3.86 -6.12
CA VAL A 43 2.77 -4.03 -5.26
C VAL A 43 1.50 -3.64 -6.02
N ILE A 44 1.50 -2.48 -6.69
CA ILE A 44 0.35 -2.03 -7.49
C ILE A 44 0.02 -3.04 -8.59
N PHE A 45 1.04 -3.53 -9.31
CA PHE A 45 0.88 -4.52 -10.37
C PHE A 45 0.29 -5.84 -9.87
N ILE A 46 0.73 -6.34 -8.70
CA ILE A 46 0.18 -7.55 -8.08
C ILE A 46 -1.29 -7.36 -7.72
N LEU A 47 -1.65 -6.19 -7.15
CA LEU A 47 -3.03 -5.88 -6.76
C LEU A 47 -3.96 -5.73 -7.97
N GLU A 48 -3.44 -5.23 -9.07
CA GLU A 48 -4.17 -5.13 -10.33
C GLU A 48 -4.31 -6.51 -11.00
N ARG A 49 -3.23 -7.31 -11.06
CA ARG A 49 -3.21 -8.64 -11.67
C ARG A 49 -4.06 -9.66 -10.94
N THR A 50 -4.13 -9.59 -9.61
CA THR A 50 -4.97 -10.48 -8.79
C THR A 50 -6.46 -10.11 -8.84
N GLY A 51 -6.82 -8.98 -9.45
CA GLY A 51 -8.22 -8.53 -9.56
C GLY A 51 -8.87 -8.17 -8.22
N ILE A 52 -8.12 -8.20 -7.11
CA ILE A 52 -8.58 -7.87 -5.75
C ILE A 52 -9.17 -6.47 -5.72
N ASN A 53 -8.60 -5.55 -6.52
CA ASN A 53 -9.08 -4.19 -6.72
C ASN A 53 -10.59 -4.13 -7.03
N ASN A 54 -11.11 -5.07 -7.84
CA ASN A 54 -12.50 -5.07 -8.28
C ASN A 54 -13.43 -5.93 -7.40
N GLN A 55 -12.88 -6.60 -6.37
CA GLN A 55 -13.69 -7.41 -5.47
C GLN A 55 -14.55 -6.53 -4.55
N LYS A 56 -15.78 -7.02 -4.32
CA LYS A 56 -16.77 -6.39 -3.44
C LYS A 56 -16.81 -7.13 -2.09
N VAL A 57 -16.12 -6.58 -1.09
CA VAL A 57 -16.08 -7.11 0.29
C VAL A 57 -16.99 -6.31 1.21
N HIS A 58 -17.24 -6.87 2.39
CA HIS A 58 -17.93 -6.19 3.47
C HIS A 58 -17.19 -4.91 3.86
N PHE A 59 -17.96 -3.87 4.18
CA PHE A 59 -17.44 -2.57 4.61
C PHE A 59 -16.45 -2.67 5.77
N SER A 60 -16.68 -3.58 6.74
CA SER A 60 -15.77 -3.78 7.88
C SER A 60 -14.37 -4.19 7.45
N PHE A 61 -14.24 -5.04 6.43
CA PHE A 61 -12.95 -5.45 5.87
C PHE A 61 -12.23 -4.27 5.22
N GLY A 62 -12.96 -3.41 4.50
CA GLY A 62 -12.37 -2.19 3.93
C GLY A 62 -11.83 -1.24 5.01
N VAL A 63 -12.58 -1.05 6.10
CA VAL A 63 -12.15 -0.22 7.23
C VAL A 63 -10.91 -0.80 7.91
N GLN A 64 -10.85 -2.11 8.14
CA GLN A 64 -9.67 -2.78 8.72
C GLN A 64 -8.42 -2.56 7.87
N ILE A 65 -8.54 -2.63 6.55
CA ILE A 65 -7.43 -2.39 5.61
C ILE A 65 -6.94 -0.94 5.69
N ILE A 66 -7.85 0.03 5.78
CA ILE A 66 -7.49 1.45 5.92
C ILE A 66 -6.79 1.68 7.26
N ILE A 67 -7.33 1.14 8.35
CA ILE A 67 -6.73 1.24 9.68
C ILE A 67 -5.33 0.61 9.68
N ALA A 68 -5.16 -0.56 9.04
CA ALA A 68 -3.84 -1.19 8.92
C ALA A 68 -2.84 -0.30 8.18
N GLY A 69 -3.25 0.35 7.08
CA GLY A 69 -2.41 1.30 6.35
C GLY A 69 -1.99 2.49 7.21
N ILE A 70 -2.93 3.09 7.95
CA ILE A 70 -2.67 4.22 8.86
C ILE A 70 -1.78 3.81 10.03
N LEU A 71 -2.00 2.63 10.62
CA LEU A 71 -1.17 2.13 11.72
C LEU A 71 0.27 1.90 11.27
N VAL A 72 0.47 1.35 10.07
CA VAL A 72 1.80 1.17 9.49
C VAL A 72 2.52 2.51 9.35
N ASP A 73 1.81 3.55 8.91
CA ASP A 73 2.36 4.90 8.79
C ASP A 73 2.63 5.54 10.16
N TYR A 74 1.70 5.42 11.12
CA TYR A 74 1.83 6.00 12.46
C TYR A 74 2.97 5.39 13.30
N PHE A 75 3.23 4.09 13.15
CA PHE A 75 4.33 3.41 13.82
C PHE A 75 5.66 3.49 13.05
N SER A 76 5.75 4.27 11.96
CA SER A 76 6.98 4.47 11.20
C SER A 76 7.80 5.66 11.69
#